data_AF-A0A8C8UHK9-F1
#
_entry.id   AF-A0A8C8UHK9-F1
#
_cell.length_a   1.000
_cell.length_b   1.000
_cell.length_c   1.000
_cell.angle_alpha   90.00
_cell.angle_beta   90.00
_cell.angle_gamma   90.00
#
_symmetry.space_group_name_H-M   'P 1'
#
loop_
_entity.id
_entity.type
_entity.pdbx_description
1 polymer ?
#
loop_
_entity_poly.entity_id
_entity_poly.type
_entity_poly.pdbx_seq_one_letter_code
_entity_poly.pdbx_strand_id
1 'polypeptide(L)'
;MLAQSPRSTPPPTPLLTILNAFLKPKLLTRLEKQVKRKAVVALKELSQQIQETKCRRERLLKDARQLLEEKHRVQAENQLFLDYLHQNSERCEKKQEALWKLYAQECGEIQRRRQELASRYTQRNAALRAQLLQGRKTQEDLRQQLQALKTVYMVKERQDTTIQTLEKEKEKIRGEAAAKDQEAHIRFLREKALMEKELQELDLMELGQISTKGLTRKYRALAQACKQAHFEFCGSLYRENQQLRKELQQLSQEYRKVEAVRIRLEKQQQLVKEEQWYLEALTRGRQRLQAARERYRAHNPCLKEQSASKTMLSTKSRTNSK
;
A
#
# COMPACT_ATOMS: atom_id res chain seq x y z
N MET A 1 35.40 3.70 114.03
CA MET A 1 35.84 3.80 115.44
C MET A 1 37.24 3.21 115.55
N LEU A 2 38.23 4.02 115.94
CA LEU A 2 39.64 3.64 116.03
C LEU A 2 39.91 3.05 117.42
N ALA A 3 40.04 1.73 117.50
CA ALA A 3 40.50 1.05 118.71
C ALA A 3 42.03 1.09 118.76
N GLN A 4 42.56 1.75 119.79
CA GLN A 4 43.98 1.79 120.11
C GLN A 4 44.44 0.39 120.52
N SER A 5 45.34 -0.21 119.73
CA SER A 5 46.02 -1.45 120.09
C SER A 5 47.18 -1.14 121.04
N PRO A 6 47.32 -1.82 122.19
CA PRO A 6 48.37 -1.52 123.15
C PRO A 6 49.75 -1.87 122.57
N ARG A 7 50.73 -0.98 122.83
CA ARG A 7 52.17 -1.22 122.64
C ARG A 7 52.60 -2.45 123.44
N SER A 8 52.47 -3.62 122.83
CA SER A 8 53.12 -4.85 123.27
C SER A 8 54.61 -4.72 122.94
N THR A 9 55.43 -4.45 123.95
CA THR A 9 56.87 -4.71 123.92
C THR A 9 57.13 -6.12 123.38
N PRO A 10 58.04 -6.32 122.41
CA PRO A 10 58.29 -7.65 121.87
C PRO A 10 58.82 -8.54 122.99
N PRO A 11 58.28 -9.77 123.17
CA PRO A 11 58.83 -10.69 124.14
C PRO A 11 60.30 -11.00 123.78
N PRO A 12 61.16 -11.28 124.78
CA PRO A 12 62.52 -11.71 124.50
C PRO A 12 62.46 -12.94 123.60
N THR A 13 63.10 -12.86 122.44
CA THR A 13 63.12 -13.93 121.44
C THR A 13 63.49 -15.23 122.17
N PRO A 14 62.72 -16.33 122.07
CA PRO A 14 63.00 -17.57 122.79
C PRO A 14 64.46 -18.03 122.60
N LEU A 15 65.04 -17.70 121.45
CA LEU A 15 66.44 -17.89 121.08
C LEU A 15 67.44 -17.16 121.97
N LEU A 16 67.15 -15.95 122.49
CA LEU A 16 67.99 -15.22 123.46
C LEU A 16 67.99 -15.92 124.83
N THR A 17 66.85 -16.48 125.23
CA THR A 17 66.70 -17.25 126.47
C THR A 17 67.51 -18.55 126.39
N ILE A 18 67.47 -19.23 125.24
CA ILE A 18 68.26 -20.43 124.93
C ILE A 18 69.76 -20.11 124.94
N LEU A 19 70.18 -19.00 124.29
CA LEU A 19 71.59 -18.58 124.25
C LEU A 19 72.16 -18.26 125.64
N ASN A 20 71.33 -17.76 126.55
CA ASN A 20 71.70 -17.49 127.94
C ASN A 20 71.70 -18.75 128.83
N ALA A 21 70.94 -19.79 128.47
CA ALA A 21 70.98 -21.09 129.14
C ALA A 21 72.26 -21.87 128.80
N PHE A 22 72.70 -21.82 127.53
CA PHE A 22 73.92 -22.48 127.06
C PHE A 22 75.22 -21.70 127.40
N LEU A 23 75.19 -20.36 127.44
CA LEU A 23 76.34 -19.52 127.78
C LEU A 23 76.11 -18.78 129.11
N LYS A 24 76.37 -19.48 130.22
CA LYS A 24 76.19 -18.98 131.60
C LYS A 24 77.04 -17.71 131.85
N PRO A 25 76.45 -16.56 132.26
CA PRO A 25 77.15 -15.28 132.34
C PRO A 25 78.35 -15.23 133.29
N LYS A 26 78.40 -16.13 134.28
CA LYS A 26 79.33 -16.05 135.42
C LYS A 26 80.69 -16.74 135.17
N LEU A 27 80.84 -17.56 134.13
CA LEU A 27 82.07 -18.34 133.85
C LEU A 27 82.38 -18.38 132.33
N LEU A 28 82.61 -17.23 131.69
CA LEU A 28 82.89 -17.17 130.24
C LEU A 28 84.35 -16.83 129.94
N THR A 29 84.98 -17.57 129.03
CA THR A 29 86.31 -17.27 128.46
C THR A 29 86.24 -16.05 127.52
N ARG A 30 87.39 -15.43 127.20
CA ARG A 30 87.45 -14.21 126.35
C ARG A 30 86.88 -14.44 124.94
N LEU A 31 87.12 -15.62 124.36
CA LEU A 31 86.58 -16.06 123.07
C LEU A 31 85.06 -16.25 123.13
N GLU A 32 84.54 -16.89 124.17
CA GLU A 32 83.10 -17.08 124.38
C GLU A 32 82.35 -15.75 124.51
N LYS A 33 82.94 -14.76 125.19
CA LYS A 33 82.37 -13.39 125.26
C LYS A 33 82.28 -12.74 123.87
N GLN A 34 83.28 -12.95 123.00
CA GLN A 34 83.30 -12.40 121.64
C GLN A 34 82.30 -13.10 120.73
N VAL A 35 82.22 -14.44 120.80
CA VAL A 35 81.22 -15.24 120.09
C VAL A 35 79.81 -14.87 120.54
N LYS A 36 79.57 -14.72 121.85
CA LYS A 36 78.27 -14.28 122.39
C LYS A 36 77.87 -12.91 121.86
N ARG A 37 78.79 -11.94 121.81
CA ARG A 37 78.52 -10.60 121.25
C ARG A 37 78.16 -10.66 119.76
N LYS A 38 78.95 -11.39 118.95
CA LYS A 38 78.65 -11.57 117.51
C LYS A 38 77.32 -12.29 117.29
N ALA A 39 77.04 -13.32 118.08
CA ALA A 39 75.79 -14.06 118.03
C ALA A 39 74.58 -13.19 118.42
N VAL A 40 74.70 -12.34 119.45
CA VAL A 40 73.62 -11.40 119.82
C VAL A 40 73.36 -10.36 118.72
N VAL A 41 74.40 -9.85 118.04
CA VAL A 41 74.23 -8.91 116.91
C VAL A 41 73.55 -9.60 115.72
N ALA A 42 74.04 -10.77 115.31
CA ALA A 42 73.42 -11.54 114.23
C ALA A 42 71.98 -11.95 114.55
N LEU A 43 71.68 -12.29 115.81
CA LEU A 43 70.31 -12.61 116.23
C LEU A 43 69.39 -11.38 116.20
N LYS A 44 69.90 -10.19 116.52
CA LYS A 44 69.15 -8.93 116.40
C LYS A 44 68.88 -8.59 114.93
N GLU A 45 69.88 -8.69 114.06
CA GLU A 45 69.73 -8.49 112.61
C GLU A 45 68.71 -9.47 112.01
N LEU A 46 68.82 -10.77 112.34
CA LEU A 46 67.84 -11.78 111.93
C LEU A 46 66.44 -11.46 112.47
N SER A 47 66.31 -11.01 113.72
CA SER A 47 65.01 -10.64 114.28
C SER A 47 64.40 -9.43 113.56
N GLN A 48 65.22 -8.45 113.16
CA GLN A 48 64.79 -7.30 112.39
C GLN A 48 64.34 -7.73 110.99
N GLN A 49 65.12 -8.56 110.29
CA GLN A 49 64.75 -9.12 108.99
C GLN A 49 63.46 -9.94 109.06
N ILE A 50 63.27 -10.74 110.11
CA ILE A 50 62.01 -11.48 110.35
C ILE A 50 60.83 -10.51 110.54
N GLN A 51 61.01 -9.42 111.27
CA GLN A 51 59.94 -8.42 111.44
C GLN A 51 59.66 -7.66 110.14
N GLU A 52 60.69 -7.24 109.40
CA GLU A 52 60.52 -6.55 108.12
C GLU A 52 59.83 -7.45 107.08
N THR A 53 60.22 -8.72 106.99
CA THR A 53 59.58 -9.71 106.12
C THR A 53 58.13 -9.98 106.54
N LYS A 54 57.83 -10.05 107.84
CA LYS A 54 56.45 -10.12 108.35
C LYS A 54 55.63 -8.89 107.96
N CYS A 55 56.14 -7.68 108.19
CA CYS A 55 55.48 -6.42 107.81
C CYS A 55 55.28 -6.31 106.29
N ARG A 56 56.24 -6.77 105.47
CA ARG A 56 56.10 -6.83 104.01
C ARG A 56 55.03 -7.84 103.61
N ARG A 57 55.02 -9.03 104.20
CA ARG A 57 54.00 -10.06 103.96
C ARG A 57 52.59 -9.56 104.30
N GLU A 58 52.43 -8.87 105.44
CA GLU A 58 51.14 -8.31 105.83
C GLU A 58 50.64 -7.23 104.87
N ARG A 59 51.53 -6.36 104.35
CA ARG A 59 51.17 -5.39 103.30
C ARG A 59 50.73 -6.08 102.03
N LEU A 60 51.52 -7.04 101.52
CA LEU A 60 51.17 -7.80 100.32
C LEU A 60 49.84 -8.55 100.46
N LEU A 61 49.54 -9.10 101.65
CA LEU A 61 48.26 -9.74 101.92
C LEU A 61 47.09 -8.74 101.92
N LYS A 62 47.29 -7.50 102.38
CA LYS A 62 46.28 -6.44 102.29
C LYS A 62 46.07 -6.01 100.84
N ASP A 63 47.14 -5.78 100.09
CA ASP A 63 47.07 -5.38 98.69
C ASP A 63 46.40 -6.47 97.83
N ALA A 64 46.74 -7.75 98.07
CA ALA A 64 46.09 -8.88 97.39
C ALA A 64 44.58 -8.97 97.68
N ARG A 65 44.16 -8.68 98.92
CA ARG A 65 42.73 -8.61 99.26
C ARG A 65 42.03 -7.45 98.54
N GLN A 66 42.65 -6.27 98.51
CA GLN A 66 42.11 -5.10 97.79
C GLN A 66 41.97 -5.37 96.29
N LEU A 67 43.00 -5.95 95.66
CA LEU A 67 42.94 -6.32 94.23
C LEU A 67 41.84 -7.34 93.94
N LEU A 68 41.59 -8.30 94.84
CA LEU A 68 40.47 -9.23 94.70
C LEU A 68 39.12 -8.51 94.80
N GLU A 69 38.96 -7.59 95.75
CA GLU A 69 37.74 -6.77 95.87
C GLU A 69 37.51 -5.90 94.65
N GLU A 70 38.54 -5.21 94.14
CA GLU A 70 38.49 -4.40 92.92
C GLU A 70 38.15 -5.26 91.70
N LYS A 71 38.77 -6.43 91.55
CA LYS A 71 38.44 -7.39 90.49
C LYS A 71 36.96 -7.73 90.53
N HIS A 72 36.41 -8.03 91.70
CA HIS A 72 34.98 -8.35 91.83
C HIS A 72 34.07 -7.16 91.50
N ARG A 73 34.46 -5.93 91.91
CA ARG A 73 33.72 -4.71 91.55
C ARG A 73 33.72 -4.46 90.04
N VAL A 74 34.90 -4.52 89.41
CA VAL A 74 35.04 -4.36 87.95
C VAL A 74 34.28 -5.44 87.20
N GLN A 75 34.29 -6.69 87.69
CA GLN A 75 33.47 -7.76 87.11
C GLN A 75 31.98 -7.44 87.19
N ALA A 76 31.49 -6.95 88.33
CA ALA A 76 30.09 -6.56 88.49
C ALA A 76 29.71 -5.36 87.58
N GLU A 77 30.56 -4.34 87.49
CA GLU A 77 30.34 -3.20 86.58
C GLU A 77 30.33 -3.63 85.12
N ASN A 78 31.31 -4.46 84.70
CA ASN A 78 31.35 -5.01 83.36
C ASN A 78 30.08 -5.80 83.03
N GLN A 79 29.54 -6.53 84.00
CA GLN A 79 28.31 -7.29 83.82
C GLN A 79 27.10 -6.38 83.61
N LEU A 80 27.01 -5.28 84.34
CA LEU A 80 25.97 -4.25 84.12
C LEU A 80 26.08 -3.61 82.73
N PHE A 81 27.30 -3.34 82.24
CA PHE A 81 27.50 -2.82 80.89
C PHE A 81 27.10 -3.83 79.81
N LEU A 82 27.43 -5.11 80.00
CA LEU A 82 27.02 -6.17 79.08
C LEU A 82 25.49 -6.30 79.03
N ASP A 83 24.83 -6.29 80.18
CA ASP A 83 23.36 -6.35 80.26
C ASP A 83 22.71 -5.13 79.56
N TYR A 84 23.26 -3.93 79.76
CA TYR A 84 22.80 -2.72 79.08
C TYR A 84 22.98 -2.80 77.57
N LEU A 85 24.15 -3.25 77.10
CA LEU A 85 24.43 -3.41 75.68
C LEU A 85 23.49 -4.43 75.04
N HIS A 86 23.23 -5.54 75.73
CA HIS A 86 22.30 -6.57 75.28
C HIS A 86 20.86 -6.04 75.20
N GLN A 87 20.38 -5.35 76.23
CA GLN A 87 19.05 -4.72 76.19
C GLN A 87 18.94 -3.68 75.08
N ASN A 88 20.00 -2.91 74.84
CA ASN A 88 20.02 -1.93 73.78
C ASN A 88 20.03 -2.59 72.39
N SER A 89 20.79 -3.67 72.19
CA SER A 89 20.80 -4.43 70.93
C SER A 89 19.42 -5.03 70.64
N GLU A 90 18.79 -5.67 71.62
CA GLU A 90 17.44 -6.22 71.47
C GLU A 90 16.41 -5.13 71.12
N ARG A 91 16.49 -3.95 71.75
CA ARG A 91 15.60 -2.82 71.44
C ARG A 91 15.81 -2.33 70.01
N CYS A 92 17.07 -2.27 69.55
CA CYS A 92 17.40 -1.89 68.18
C CYS A 92 16.86 -2.91 67.18
N GLU A 93 17.05 -4.21 67.42
CA GLU A 93 16.52 -5.29 66.57
C GLU A 93 15.00 -5.23 66.48
N LYS A 94 14.29 -5.11 67.62
CA LYS A 94 12.82 -4.97 67.63
C LYS A 94 12.34 -3.76 66.82
N LYS A 95 13.04 -2.62 66.92
CA LYS A 95 12.74 -1.43 66.11
C LYS A 95 12.98 -1.67 64.62
N GLN A 96 14.10 -2.29 64.27
CA GLN A 96 14.41 -2.63 62.88
C GLN A 96 13.35 -3.56 62.29
N GLU A 97 12.98 -4.63 62.99
CA GLU A 97 11.91 -5.53 62.56
C GLU A 97 10.57 -4.82 62.38
N ALA A 98 10.20 -3.93 63.30
CA ALA A 98 8.96 -3.16 63.20
C ALA A 98 8.98 -2.25 61.96
N LEU A 99 10.09 -1.56 61.71
CA LEU A 99 10.27 -0.72 60.51
C LEU A 99 10.22 -1.56 59.22
N TRP A 100 10.86 -2.73 59.21
CA TRP A 100 10.81 -3.63 58.06
C TRP A 100 9.38 -4.13 57.78
N LYS A 101 8.62 -4.46 58.83
CA LYS A 101 7.21 -4.86 58.69
C LYS A 101 6.35 -3.73 58.13
N LEU A 102 6.52 -2.50 58.63
CA LEU A 102 5.82 -1.33 58.13
C LEU A 102 6.17 -1.04 56.67
N TYR A 103 7.46 -1.03 56.34
CA TYR A 103 7.93 -0.82 54.97
C TYR A 103 7.36 -1.88 54.01
N ALA A 104 7.38 -3.16 54.39
CA ALA A 104 6.81 -4.22 53.57
C ALA A 104 5.30 -4.06 53.35
N GLN A 105 4.57 -3.62 54.38
CA GLN A 105 3.14 -3.31 54.29
C GLN A 105 2.88 -2.14 53.33
N GLU A 106 3.60 -1.02 53.49
CA GLU A 106 3.48 0.16 52.63
C GLU A 106 3.80 -0.17 51.16
N CYS A 107 4.87 -0.92 50.90
CA CYS A 107 5.19 -1.40 49.57
C CYS A 107 4.05 -2.25 48.98
N GLY A 108 3.47 -3.14 49.79
CA GLY A 108 2.33 -3.97 49.39
C GLY A 108 1.08 -3.15 49.08
N GLU A 109 0.80 -2.08 49.82
CA GLU A 109 -0.31 -1.16 49.55
C GLU A 109 -0.09 -0.34 48.28
N ILE A 110 1.12 0.21 48.10
CA ILE A 110 1.49 0.96 46.89
C ILE A 110 1.32 0.07 45.66
N GLN A 111 1.76 -1.19 45.74
CA GLN A 111 1.65 -2.13 44.63
C GLN A 111 0.18 -2.47 44.31
N ARG A 112 -0.64 -2.69 45.34
CA ARG A 112 -2.09 -2.88 45.17
C ARG A 112 -2.75 -1.67 44.49
N ARG A 113 -2.48 -0.45 44.98
CA ARG A 113 -2.99 0.79 44.38
C ARG A 113 -2.54 0.95 42.93
N ARG A 114 -1.29 0.62 42.62
CA ARG A 114 -0.78 0.63 41.23
C ARG A 114 -1.54 -0.33 40.33
N GLN A 115 -1.78 -1.56 40.80
CA GLN A 115 -2.54 -2.56 40.04
C GLN A 115 -3.99 -2.13 39.84
N GLU A 116 -4.65 -1.63 40.87
CA GLU A 116 -6.02 -1.10 40.78
C GLU A 116 -6.09 0.05 39.78
N LEU A 117 -5.18 1.03 39.87
CA LEU A 117 -5.11 2.14 38.92
C LEU A 117 -4.88 1.65 37.50
N ALA A 118 -3.90 0.76 37.30
CA ALA A 118 -3.62 0.17 36.00
C ALA A 118 -4.87 -0.52 35.43
N SER A 119 -5.59 -1.30 36.23
CA SER A 119 -6.82 -1.97 35.81
C SER A 119 -7.93 -0.99 35.42
N ARG A 120 -8.11 0.10 36.19
CA ARG A 120 -9.08 1.15 35.87
C ARG A 120 -8.72 1.88 34.59
N TYR A 121 -7.43 2.19 34.40
CA TYR A 121 -6.95 2.84 33.18
C TYR A 121 -7.10 1.94 31.95
N THR A 122 -6.78 0.64 32.05
CA THR A 122 -6.96 -0.29 30.93
C THR A 122 -8.42 -0.46 30.57
N GLN A 123 -9.32 -0.57 31.56
CA GLN A 123 -10.77 -0.62 31.33
C GLN A 123 -11.29 0.66 30.67
N ARG A 124 -10.94 1.84 31.20
CA ARG A 124 -11.33 3.13 30.60
C ARG A 124 -10.81 3.28 29.18
N ASN A 125 -9.56 2.91 28.93
CA ASN A 125 -8.98 2.97 27.59
C ASN A 125 -9.64 2.00 26.62
N ALA A 126 -10.01 0.79 27.07
CA ALA A 126 -10.74 -0.16 26.24
C ALA A 126 -12.14 0.37 25.89
N ALA A 127 -12.87 0.93 26.87
CA ALA A 127 -14.17 1.55 26.64
C ALA A 127 -14.08 2.73 25.67
N LEU A 128 -13.10 3.61 25.85
CA LEU A 128 -12.87 4.75 24.94
C LEU A 128 -12.55 4.29 23.52
N ARG A 129 -11.70 3.27 23.36
CA ARG A 129 -11.41 2.68 22.04
C ARG A 129 -12.67 2.12 21.37
N ALA A 130 -13.51 1.44 22.13
CA ALA A 130 -14.78 0.92 21.62
C ALA A 130 -15.71 2.05 21.17
N GLN A 131 -15.84 3.12 21.96
CA GLN A 131 -16.63 4.32 21.59
C GLN A 131 -16.09 5.00 20.33
N LEU A 132 -14.77 5.15 20.21
CA LEU A 132 -14.15 5.73 19.01
C LEU A 132 -14.39 4.88 17.76
N LEU A 133 -14.31 3.56 17.88
CA LEU A 133 -14.62 2.64 16.78
C LEU A 133 -16.09 2.73 16.38
N GLN A 134 -17.01 2.80 17.34
CA GLN A 134 -18.42 3.00 17.06
C GLN A 134 -18.68 4.35 16.38
N GLY A 135 -18.06 5.42 16.85
CA GLY A 135 -18.17 6.75 16.25
C GLY A 135 -17.61 6.83 14.82
N ARG A 136 -16.53 6.08 14.52
CA ARG A 136 -16.02 5.98 13.14
C ARG A 136 -17.00 5.26 12.22
N LYS A 137 -17.58 4.15 12.67
CA LYS A 137 -18.60 3.41 11.90
C LYS A 137 -19.80 4.30 11.59
N THR A 138 -20.35 4.99 12.59
CA THR A 138 -21.49 5.90 12.36
C THR A 138 -21.15 7.05 11.43
N GLN A 139 -19.93 7.59 11.50
CA GLN A 139 -19.45 8.61 10.57
C GLN A 139 -19.35 8.09 9.13
N GLU A 140 -18.83 6.87 8.94
CA GLU A 140 -18.76 6.21 7.64
C GLU A 140 -20.17 5.96 7.07
N ASP A 141 -21.09 5.45 7.88
CA ASP A 141 -22.49 5.22 7.49
C ASP A 141 -23.17 6.51 7.06
N LEU A 142 -23.02 7.60 7.84
CA LEU A 142 -23.57 8.92 7.51
C LEU A 142 -22.95 9.46 6.21
N ARG A 143 -21.65 9.25 5.98
CA ARG A 143 -20.99 9.66 4.74
C ARG A 143 -21.55 8.91 3.53
N GLN A 144 -21.81 7.61 3.67
CA GLN A 144 -22.45 6.80 2.63
C GLN A 144 -23.88 7.27 2.36
N GLN A 145 -24.68 7.52 3.40
CA GLN A 145 -26.04 8.07 3.27
C GLN A 145 -26.04 9.43 2.57
N LEU A 146 -25.08 10.30 2.89
CA LEU A 146 -24.95 11.61 2.24
C LEU A 146 -24.54 11.48 0.76
N GLN A 147 -23.69 10.52 0.41
CA GLN A 147 -23.37 10.22 -0.98
C GLN A 147 -24.60 9.69 -1.75
N ALA A 148 -25.39 8.80 -1.15
CA ALA A 148 -26.63 8.33 -1.72
C ALA A 148 -27.67 9.46 -1.89
N LEU A 149 -27.75 10.38 -0.94
CA LEU A 149 -28.65 11.53 -1.06
C LEU A 149 -28.22 12.48 -2.19
N LYS A 150 -26.92 12.68 -2.38
CA LYS A 150 -26.39 13.48 -3.50
C LYS A 150 -26.78 12.90 -4.85
N THR A 151 -26.74 11.58 -5.03
CA THR A 151 -27.15 10.96 -6.30
C THR A 151 -28.64 11.13 -6.55
N VAL A 152 -29.48 10.96 -5.52
CA VAL A 152 -30.91 11.24 -5.59
C VAL A 152 -31.18 12.71 -5.97
N TYR A 153 -30.46 13.65 -5.34
CA TYR A 153 -30.59 15.07 -5.65
C TYR A 153 -30.23 15.39 -7.11
N MET A 154 -29.13 14.84 -7.64
CA MET A 154 -28.76 15.03 -9.06
C MET A 154 -29.81 14.46 -10.03
N VAL A 155 -30.42 13.32 -9.70
CA VAL A 155 -31.51 12.77 -10.51
C VAL A 155 -32.72 13.70 -10.47
N LYS A 156 -33.06 14.23 -9.29
CA LYS A 156 -34.16 15.19 -9.14
C LYS A 156 -33.92 16.45 -9.97
N GLU A 157 -32.73 17.06 -9.93
CA GLU A 157 -32.43 18.23 -10.75
C GLU A 157 -32.59 17.94 -12.26
N ARG A 158 -32.13 16.76 -12.72
CA ARG A 158 -32.34 16.36 -14.13
C ARG A 158 -33.82 16.19 -14.46
N GLN A 159 -34.59 15.57 -13.57
CA GLN A 159 -36.04 15.44 -13.74
C GLN A 159 -36.71 16.81 -13.80
N ASP A 160 -36.38 17.74 -12.89
CA ASP A 160 -36.92 19.10 -12.86
C ASP A 160 -36.59 19.86 -14.17
N THR A 161 -35.36 19.74 -14.68
CA THR A 161 -35.01 20.34 -15.99
C THR A 161 -35.80 19.73 -17.14
N THR A 162 -36.06 18.42 -17.12
CA THR A 162 -36.81 17.72 -18.18
C THR A 162 -38.28 18.13 -18.14
N ILE A 163 -38.85 18.25 -16.95
CA ILE A 163 -40.23 18.73 -16.76
C ILE A 163 -40.36 20.15 -17.31
N GLN A 164 -39.45 21.07 -16.97
CA GLN A 164 -39.47 22.43 -17.50
C GLN A 164 -39.36 22.48 -19.03
N THR A 165 -38.55 21.62 -19.65
CA THR A 165 -38.47 21.56 -21.11
C THR A 165 -39.76 21.05 -21.74
N LEU A 166 -40.37 20.01 -21.16
CA LEU A 166 -41.63 19.44 -21.64
C LEU A 166 -42.79 20.42 -21.48
N GLU A 167 -42.83 21.20 -20.40
CA GLU A 167 -43.82 22.27 -20.21
C GLU A 167 -43.71 23.34 -21.28
N LYS A 168 -42.49 23.77 -21.63
CA LYS A 168 -42.26 24.73 -22.72
C LYS A 168 -42.68 24.17 -24.08
N GLU A 169 -42.36 22.91 -24.36
CA GLU A 169 -42.78 22.23 -25.59
C GLU A 169 -44.31 22.10 -25.67
N LYS A 170 -44.97 21.77 -24.56
CA LYS A 170 -46.43 21.69 -24.48
C LYS A 170 -47.08 23.04 -24.81
N GLU A 171 -46.58 24.13 -24.25
CA GLU A 171 -47.09 25.48 -24.58
C GLU A 171 -46.80 25.88 -26.02
N LYS A 172 -45.63 25.50 -26.58
CA LYS A 172 -45.32 25.70 -27.99
C LYS A 172 -46.29 24.95 -28.91
N ILE A 173 -46.54 23.66 -28.63
CA ILE A 173 -47.48 22.82 -29.41
C ILE A 173 -48.89 23.40 -29.33
N ARG A 174 -49.33 23.87 -28.17
CA ARG A 174 -50.63 24.56 -28.02
C ARG A 174 -50.71 25.80 -28.91
N GLY A 175 -49.67 26.64 -28.91
CA GLY A 175 -49.59 27.81 -29.78
C GLY A 175 -49.62 27.45 -31.26
N GLU A 176 -48.83 26.46 -31.68
CA GLU A 176 -48.79 25.97 -33.07
C GLU A 176 -50.13 25.36 -33.51
N ALA A 177 -50.78 24.59 -32.64
CA ALA A 177 -52.08 23.99 -32.92
C ALA A 177 -53.16 25.07 -33.08
N ALA A 178 -53.19 26.06 -32.18
CA ALA A 178 -54.12 27.18 -32.28
C ALA A 178 -53.90 27.99 -33.57
N ALA A 179 -52.64 28.23 -33.96
CA ALA A 179 -52.31 28.92 -35.21
C ALA A 179 -52.76 28.13 -36.45
N LYS A 180 -52.51 26.81 -36.48
CA LYS A 180 -52.95 25.94 -37.58
C LYS A 180 -54.46 25.86 -37.68
N ASP A 181 -55.17 25.81 -36.55
CA ASP A 181 -56.63 25.78 -36.52
C ASP A 181 -57.23 27.09 -37.06
N GLN A 182 -56.68 28.23 -36.66
CA GLN A 182 -57.05 29.53 -37.23
C GLN A 182 -56.77 29.61 -38.74
N GLU A 183 -55.61 29.15 -39.19
CA GLU A 183 -55.27 29.14 -40.61
C GLU A 183 -56.22 28.24 -41.42
N ALA A 184 -56.51 27.03 -40.91
CA ALA A 184 -57.45 26.11 -41.52
C ALA A 184 -58.86 26.72 -41.59
N HIS A 185 -59.30 27.41 -40.53
CA HIS A 185 -60.58 28.11 -40.51
C HIS A 185 -60.64 29.23 -41.56
N ILE A 186 -59.58 30.05 -41.68
CA ILE A 186 -59.51 31.10 -42.71
C ILE A 186 -59.53 30.51 -44.12
N ARG A 187 -58.80 29.40 -44.36
CA ARG A 187 -58.82 28.70 -45.66
C ARG A 187 -60.21 28.18 -45.97
N PHE A 188 -60.86 27.52 -45.02
CA PHE A 188 -62.23 27.04 -45.15
C PHE A 188 -63.20 28.18 -45.48
N LEU A 189 -63.11 29.33 -44.80
CA LEU A 189 -63.96 30.49 -45.08
C LEU A 189 -63.74 31.04 -46.50
N ARG A 190 -62.49 31.05 -47.00
CA ARG A 190 -62.18 31.47 -48.38
C ARG A 190 -62.75 30.50 -49.40
N GLU A 191 -62.57 29.20 -49.20
CA GLU A 191 -63.13 28.16 -50.07
C GLU A 191 -64.66 28.20 -50.08
N LYS A 192 -65.28 28.33 -48.91
CA LYS A 192 -66.73 28.53 -48.77
C LYS A 192 -67.19 29.75 -49.58
N ALA A 193 -66.53 30.90 -49.44
CA ALA A 193 -66.89 32.11 -50.18
C ALA A 193 -66.68 31.97 -51.70
N LEU A 194 -65.69 31.19 -52.15
CA LEU A 194 -65.51 30.87 -53.57
C LEU A 194 -66.64 29.98 -54.09
N MET A 195 -66.98 28.92 -53.36
CA MET A 195 -68.08 28.01 -53.72
C MET A 195 -69.43 28.73 -53.73
N GLU A 196 -69.68 29.63 -52.77
CA GLU A 196 -70.87 30.48 -52.75
C GLU A 196 -70.94 31.41 -53.98
N LYS A 197 -69.80 31.94 -54.45
CA LYS A 197 -69.75 32.71 -55.71
C LYS A 197 -70.01 31.84 -56.93
N GLU A 198 -69.42 30.64 -57.00
CA GLU A 198 -69.65 29.71 -58.11
C GLU A 198 -71.12 29.27 -58.16
N LEU A 199 -71.74 29.02 -57.01
CA LEU A 199 -73.19 28.78 -56.90
C LEU A 199 -74.01 29.98 -57.38
N GLN A 200 -73.66 31.20 -56.96
CA GLN A 200 -74.33 32.41 -57.47
C GLN A 200 -74.17 32.58 -58.99
N GLU A 201 -72.99 32.29 -59.54
CA GLU A 201 -72.75 32.33 -60.99
C GLU A 201 -73.58 31.26 -61.73
N LEU A 202 -73.73 30.06 -61.14
CA LEU A 202 -74.60 29.00 -61.65
C LEU A 202 -76.08 29.40 -61.59
N ASP A 203 -76.55 29.93 -60.46
CA ASP A 203 -77.92 30.44 -60.32
C ASP A 203 -78.21 31.56 -61.34
N LEU A 204 -77.26 32.47 -61.58
CA LEU A 204 -77.37 33.51 -62.61
C LEU A 204 -77.34 32.96 -64.04
N MET A 205 -76.65 31.82 -64.26
CA MET A 205 -76.70 31.08 -65.54
C MET A 205 -78.03 30.38 -65.74
N GLU A 206 -78.61 29.76 -64.70
CA GLU A 206 -79.94 29.14 -64.74
C GLU A 206 -81.05 30.17 -64.95
N LEU A 207 -80.91 31.37 -64.36
CA LEU A 207 -81.81 32.52 -64.55
C LEU A 207 -81.59 33.26 -65.90
N GLY A 208 -80.63 32.83 -66.73
CA GLY A 208 -80.40 33.36 -68.08
C GLY A 208 -79.73 34.74 -68.17
N GLN A 209 -79.08 35.23 -67.10
CA GLN A 209 -78.58 36.61 -67.02
C GLN A 209 -77.10 36.78 -67.43
N ILE A 210 -76.32 35.70 -67.56
CA ILE A 210 -74.90 35.75 -67.98
C ILE A 210 -74.75 35.40 -69.46
N SER A 211 -74.17 36.31 -70.24
CA SER A 211 -74.03 36.15 -71.69
C SER A 211 -73.10 34.97 -72.06
N THR A 212 -73.62 34.05 -72.87
CA THR A 212 -72.94 32.89 -73.50
C THR A 212 -71.68 33.23 -74.32
N LYS A 213 -71.36 34.52 -74.46
CA LYS A 213 -70.20 35.05 -75.21
C LYS A 213 -68.86 34.88 -74.47
N GLY A 214 -68.87 34.88 -73.13
CA GLY A 214 -67.65 34.71 -72.32
C GLY A 214 -67.12 33.27 -72.34
N LEU A 215 -68.03 32.30 -72.24
CA LEU A 215 -67.74 30.86 -72.24
C LEU A 215 -67.22 30.37 -73.59
N THR A 216 -67.82 30.82 -74.69
CA THR A 216 -67.34 30.52 -76.05
C THR A 216 -65.95 31.08 -76.34
N ARG A 217 -65.58 32.24 -75.76
CA ARG A 217 -64.20 32.77 -75.84
C ARG A 217 -63.20 31.92 -75.06
N LYS A 218 -63.53 31.53 -73.82
CA LYS A 218 -62.68 30.64 -73.02
C LYS A 218 -62.49 29.28 -73.70
N TYR A 219 -63.56 28.68 -74.21
CA TYR A 219 -63.50 27.41 -74.95
C TYR A 219 -62.66 27.53 -76.23
N ARG A 220 -62.80 28.62 -77.00
CA ARG A 220 -61.96 28.88 -78.18
C ARG A 220 -60.48 29.04 -77.82
N ALA A 221 -60.17 29.79 -76.77
CA ALA A 221 -58.80 29.99 -76.31
C ALA A 221 -58.16 28.65 -75.87
N LEU A 222 -58.90 27.84 -75.12
CA LEU A 222 -58.46 26.50 -74.70
C LEU A 222 -58.27 25.55 -75.89
N ALA A 223 -59.22 25.51 -76.82
CA ALA A 223 -59.11 24.71 -78.04
C ALA A 223 -57.91 25.14 -78.91
N GLN A 224 -57.59 26.43 -78.93
CA GLN A 224 -56.45 26.95 -79.67
C GLN A 224 -55.12 26.61 -78.99
N ALA A 225 -55.03 26.73 -77.66
CA ALA A 225 -53.88 26.30 -76.88
C ALA A 225 -53.60 24.79 -77.02
N CYS A 226 -54.63 23.95 -76.96
CA CYS A 226 -54.48 22.50 -77.17
C CYS A 226 -53.97 22.18 -78.58
N LYS A 227 -54.46 22.86 -79.62
CA LYS A 227 -53.96 22.68 -80.99
C LYS A 227 -52.49 23.07 -81.10
N GLN A 228 -52.09 24.19 -80.49
CA GLN A 228 -50.72 24.70 -80.52
C GLN A 228 -49.75 23.75 -79.83
N ALA A 229 -50.09 23.27 -78.63
CA ALA A 229 -49.32 22.28 -77.90
C ALA A 229 -49.18 20.96 -78.70
N HIS A 230 -50.24 20.52 -79.39
CA HIS A 230 -50.19 19.32 -80.22
C HIS A 230 -49.25 19.47 -81.43
N PHE A 231 -49.27 20.63 -82.09
CA PHE A 231 -48.35 20.92 -83.20
C PHE A 231 -46.88 20.94 -82.75
N GLU A 232 -46.59 21.57 -81.59
CA GLU A 232 -45.23 21.62 -81.03
C GLU A 232 -44.72 20.23 -80.67
N PHE A 233 -45.55 19.42 -80.02
CA PHE A 233 -45.22 18.04 -79.65
C PHE A 233 -44.97 17.13 -80.87
N CYS A 234 -45.83 17.20 -81.90
CA CYS A 234 -45.61 16.45 -83.13
C CYS A 234 -44.33 16.92 -83.86
N GLY A 235 -44.05 18.23 -83.83
CA GLY A 235 -42.85 18.82 -84.39
C GLY A 235 -41.57 18.37 -83.69
N SER A 236 -41.55 18.30 -82.36
CA SER A 236 -40.40 17.83 -81.58
C SER A 236 -40.14 16.34 -81.83
N LEU A 237 -41.18 15.50 -81.79
CA LEU A 237 -41.06 14.06 -82.06
C LEU A 237 -40.49 13.78 -83.46
N TYR A 238 -40.88 14.54 -84.47
CA TYR A 238 -40.36 14.35 -85.83
C TYR A 238 -38.85 14.65 -85.91
N ARG A 239 -38.39 15.72 -85.25
CA ARG A 239 -36.97 16.09 -85.21
C ARG A 239 -36.13 15.04 -84.49
N GLU A 240 -36.60 14.57 -83.33
CA GLU A 240 -35.94 13.49 -82.59
C GLU A 240 -35.86 12.19 -83.40
N ASN A 241 -36.95 11.80 -84.07
CA ASN A 241 -36.94 10.60 -84.90
C ASN A 241 -35.96 10.72 -86.08
N GLN A 242 -35.86 11.89 -86.71
CA GLN A 242 -34.86 12.12 -87.76
C GLN A 242 -33.42 12.05 -87.22
N GLN A 243 -33.17 12.59 -86.03
CA GLN A 243 -31.85 12.54 -85.38
C GLN A 243 -31.44 11.09 -85.14
N LEU A 244 -32.32 10.30 -84.51
CA LEU A 244 -32.07 8.89 -84.22
C LEU A 244 -31.84 8.06 -85.49
N ARG A 245 -32.57 8.35 -86.58
CA ARG A 245 -32.32 7.67 -87.87
C ARG A 245 -30.92 7.95 -88.43
N LYS A 246 -30.41 9.18 -88.28
CA LYS A 246 -29.05 9.52 -88.71
C LYS A 246 -28.00 8.81 -87.86
N GLU A 247 -28.19 8.78 -86.54
CA GLU A 247 -27.30 8.08 -85.61
C GLU A 247 -27.26 6.57 -85.90
N LEU A 248 -28.43 5.96 -86.14
CA LEU A 248 -28.51 4.55 -86.48
C LEU A 248 -27.81 4.20 -87.79
N GLN A 249 -27.90 5.09 -88.79
CA GLN A 249 -27.15 4.93 -90.04
C GLN A 249 -25.64 5.03 -89.83
N GLN A 250 -25.16 5.98 -89.02
CA GLN A 250 -23.75 6.12 -88.68
C GLN A 250 -23.22 4.87 -87.95
N LEU A 251 -23.94 4.41 -86.93
CA LEU A 251 -23.56 3.23 -86.16
C LEU A 251 -23.54 1.97 -87.05
N SER A 252 -24.48 1.83 -87.98
CA SER A 252 -24.48 0.72 -88.95
C SER A 252 -23.24 0.74 -89.85
N GLN A 253 -22.79 1.93 -90.28
CA GLN A 253 -21.56 2.06 -91.06
C GLN A 253 -20.32 1.70 -90.24
N GLU A 254 -20.25 2.12 -88.98
CA GLU A 254 -19.17 1.75 -88.07
C GLU A 254 -19.12 0.25 -87.81
N TYR A 255 -20.28 -0.36 -87.54
CA TYR A 255 -20.40 -1.81 -87.37
C TYR A 255 -19.85 -2.57 -88.58
N ARG A 256 -20.20 -2.15 -89.81
CA ARG A 256 -19.66 -2.77 -91.03
C ARG A 256 -18.14 -2.64 -91.14
N LYS A 257 -17.56 -1.51 -90.72
CA LYS A 257 -16.10 -1.32 -90.72
C LYS A 257 -15.43 -2.27 -89.71
N VAL A 258 -15.98 -2.37 -88.50
CA VAL A 258 -15.47 -3.26 -87.44
C VAL A 258 -15.56 -4.72 -87.86
N GLU A 259 -16.70 -5.14 -88.42
CA GLU A 259 -16.89 -6.52 -88.89
C GLU A 259 -15.90 -6.88 -90.00
N ALA A 260 -15.63 -5.94 -90.92
CA ALA A 260 -14.62 -6.14 -91.96
C ALA A 260 -13.20 -6.33 -91.38
N VAL A 261 -12.86 -5.60 -90.30
CA VAL A 261 -11.58 -5.78 -89.59
C VAL A 261 -11.54 -7.14 -88.89
N ARG A 262 -12.62 -7.51 -88.19
CA ARG A 262 -12.75 -8.81 -87.52
C ARG A 262 -12.51 -9.97 -88.50
N ILE A 263 -13.18 -9.96 -89.65
CA ILE A 263 -13.02 -10.99 -90.69
C ILE A 263 -11.56 -11.05 -91.19
N ARG A 264 -10.88 -9.90 -91.37
CA ARG A 264 -9.46 -9.89 -91.76
C ARG A 264 -8.57 -10.50 -90.68
N LEU A 265 -8.83 -10.17 -89.41
CA LEU A 265 -8.07 -10.69 -88.28
C LEU A 265 -8.24 -12.20 -88.12
N GLU A 266 -9.47 -12.70 -88.28
CA GLU A 266 -9.78 -14.14 -88.25
C GLU A 266 -9.01 -14.89 -89.36
N LYS A 267 -8.93 -14.33 -90.58
CA LYS A 267 -8.11 -14.91 -91.66
C LYS A 267 -6.62 -14.92 -91.33
N GLN A 268 -6.09 -13.83 -90.77
CA GLN A 268 -4.69 -13.78 -90.33
C GLN A 268 -4.39 -14.81 -89.23
N GLN A 269 -5.30 -14.99 -88.27
CA GLN A 269 -5.15 -16.03 -87.25
C GLN A 269 -5.13 -17.43 -87.84
N GLN A 270 -5.96 -17.71 -88.86
CA GLN A 270 -5.93 -19.00 -89.56
C GLN A 270 -4.58 -19.23 -90.25
N LEU A 271 -4.06 -18.24 -90.97
CA LEU A 271 -2.75 -18.33 -91.62
C LEU A 271 -1.61 -18.59 -90.62
N VAL A 272 -1.61 -17.91 -89.48
CA VAL A 272 -0.60 -18.12 -88.43
C VAL A 272 -0.70 -19.53 -87.84
N LYS A 273 -1.92 -20.07 -87.64
CA LYS A 273 -2.11 -21.46 -87.19
C LYS A 273 -1.55 -22.46 -88.20
N GLU A 274 -1.76 -22.23 -89.49
CA GLU A 274 -1.19 -23.07 -90.56
C GLU A 274 0.34 -23.01 -90.56
N GLU A 275 0.95 -21.83 -90.47
CA GLU A 275 2.41 -21.68 -90.35
C GLU A 275 2.98 -22.43 -89.14
N GLN A 276 2.32 -22.33 -87.99
CA GLN A 276 2.70 -23.06 -86.79
C GLN A 276 2.63 -24.58 -87.00
N TRP A 277 1.58 -25.09 -87.65
CA TRP A 277 1.45 -26.51 -87.97
C TRP A 277 2.58 -26.99 -88.91
N TYR A 278 2.95 -26.20 -89.92
CA TYR A 278 4.08 -26.52 -90.81
C TYR A 278 5.42 -26.55 -90.04
N LEU A 279 5.66 -25.58 -89.16
CA LEU A 279 6.88 -25.54 -88.33
C LEU A 279 6.94 -26.72 -87.36
N GLU A 280 5.83 -27.10 -86.74
CA GLU A 280 5.75 -28.29 -85.89
C GLU A 280 6.02 -29.57 -86.68
N ALA A 281 5.43 -29.72 -87.87
CA ALA A 281 5.66 -30.87 -88.74
C ALA A 281 7.14 -30.99 -89.15
N LEU A 282 7.77 -29.87 -89.52
CA LEU A 282 9.21 -29.81 -89.80
C LEU A 282 10.06 -30.19 -88.58
N THR A 283 9.70 -29.69 -87.39
CA THR A 283 10.43 -29.98 -86.14
C THR A 283 10.31 -31.46 -85.78
N ARG A 284 9.11 -32.03 -85.84
CA ARG A 284 8.87 -33.48 -85.62
C ARG A 284 9.60 -34.33 -86.65
N GLY A 285 9.62 -33.91 -87.92
CA GLY A 285 10.38 -34.57 -88.99
C GLY A 285 11.89 -34.57 -88.72
N ARG A 286 12.46 -33.42 -88.30
CA ARG A 286 13.88 -33.32 -87.90
C ARG A 286 14.20 -34.19 -86.70
N GLN A 287 13.35 -34.21 -85.67
CA GLN A 287 13.51 -35.07 -84.50
C GLN A 287 13.49 -36.56 -84.88
N ARG A 288 12.58 -37.00 -85.76
CA ARG A 288 12.55 -38.38 -86.27
C ARG A 288 13.82 -38.74 -87.05
N LEU A 289 14.31 -37.83 -87.88
CA LEU A 289 15.57 -38.02 -88.63
C LEU A 289 16.79 -38.06 -87.71
N GLN A 290 16.84 -37.21 -86.67
CA GLN A 290 17.89 -37.23 -85.65
C GLN A 290 17.85 -38.53 -84.85
N ALA A 291 16.67 -38.94 -84.36
CA ALA A 291 16.50 -40.21 -83.66
C ALA A 291 16.85 -41.42 -84.53
N ALA A 292 16.52 -41.40 -85.83
CA ALA A 292 16.92 -42.43 -86.77
C ALA A 292 18.44 -42.45 -86.96
N ARG A 293 19.09 -41.29 -87.10
CA ARG A 293 20.57 -41.19 -87.18
C ARG A 293 21.27 -41.63 -85.90
N GLU A 294 20.71 -41.31 -84.74
CA GLU A 294 21.23 -41.74 -83.44
C GLU A 294 21.08 -43.25 -83.26
N ARG A 295 19.94 -43.84 -83.64
CA ARG A 295 19.76 -45.30 -83.67
C ARG A 295 20.72 -45.97 -84.65
N TYR A 296 20.92 -45.40 -85.84
CA TYR A 296 21.85 -45.92 -86.84
C TYR A 296 23.32 -45.81 -86.40
N ARG A 297 23.69 -44.71 -85.71
CA ARG A 297 25.02 -44.52 -85.11
C ARG A 297 25.24 -45.38 -83.86
N ALA A 298 24.21 -45.64 -83.06
CA ALA A 298 24.28 -46.52 -81.89
C ALA A 298 24.43 -48.00 -82.29
N HIS A 299 23.93 -48.39 -83.47
CA HIS A 299 24.08 -49.74 -83.99
C HIS A 299 25.31 -49.97 -84.89
N ASN A 300 26.06 -48.94 -85.25
CA ASN A 300 27.30 -49.08 -86.04
C ASN A 300 28.43 -48.18 -85.51
N PRO A 301 29.40 -48.71 -84.74
CA PRO A 301 30.55 -47.95 -84.25
C PRO A 301 31.62 -47.64 -85.32
N CYS A 302 31.49 -48.16 -86.55
CA CYS A 302 32.37 -47.83 -87.67
C CYS A 302 31.81 -46.62 -88.43
N LEU A 303 32.24 -45.42 -88.03
CA LEU A 303 32.42 -44.18 -88.81
C LEU A 303 32.49 -43.01 -87.81
N LYS A 304 33.47 -43.09 -86.90
CA LYS A 304 33.98 -41.89 -86.21
C LYS A 304 35.07 -41.30 -87.09
N GLU A 305 34.73 -40.77 -88.25
CA GLU A 305 35.70 -39.96 -88.98
C GLU A 305 35.05 -38.97 -89.95
N GLN A 306 35.54 -37.73 -89.82
CA GLN A 306 35.54 -36.64 -90.80
C GLN A 306 34.40 -35.61 -90.77
N SER A 307 34.87 -34.35 -90.76
CA SER A 307 34.17 -33.06 -90.97
C SER A 307 33.41 -32.44 -89.79
N ALA A 308 34.13 -32.23 -88.68
CA ALA A 308 33.74 -31.20 -87.72
C ALA A 308 34.24 -29.82 -88.19
N SER A 309 33.30 -28.92 -88.47
CA SER A 309 33.37 -27.47 -88.19
C SER A 309 34.41 -26.67 -89.00
N LYS A 310 34.10 -25.58 -89.70
CA LYS A 310 33.48 -24.36 -89.17
C LYS A 310 33.18 -23.46 -90.37
N THR A 311 31.92 -23.04 -90.53
CA THR A 311 31.65 -21.79 -91.23
C THR A 311 30.88 -20.90 -90.28
N MET A 312 31.49 -19.75 -90.05
CA MET A 312 31.14 -18.78 -89.04
C MET A 312 29.81 -18.08 -89.36
N LEU A 313 29.11 -17.80 -88.26
CA LEU A 313 28.25 -16.66 -88.08
C LEU A 313 28.82 -15.38 -88.73
N SER A 314 27.95 -14.62 -89.39
CA SER A 314 28.07 -13.16 -89.43
C SER A 314 26.70 -12.52 -89.64
N THR A 315 26.24 -11.86 -88.58
CA THR A 315 25.11 -10.97 -88.47
C THR A 315 25.42 -9.64 -89.15
N LYS A 316 24.48 -9.09 -89.92
CA LYS A 316 24.40 -7.64 -90.14
C LYS A 316 23.00 -7.15 -89.79
N SER A 317 22.95 -6.48 -88.65
CA SER A 317 21.93 -5.56 -88.20
C SER A 317 21.70 -4.45 -89.22
N ARG A 318 20.43 -4.11 -89.46
CA ARG A 318 20.02 -2.82 -89.99
C ARG A 318 18.76 -2.36 -89.29
N THR A 319 18.96 -1.60 -88.22
CA THR A 319 18.03 -0.54 -87.85
C THR A 319 18.14 0.57 -88.88
N ASN A 320 16.99 1.02 -89.41
CA ASN A 320 16.58 2.42 -89.33
C ASN A 320 15.21 2.57 -89.99
N SER A 321 14.23 2.96 -89.19
CA SER A 321 13.23 3.93 -89.63
C SER A 321 12.90 4.86 -88.47
N LYS A 322 12.87 6.15 -88.81
CA LYS A 322 12.18 7.20 -88.06
C LYS A 322 10.70 6.89 -87.96
#